data_AF-A0AAD3H8Y1-F1
#
_entry.id   AF-A0AAD3H8Y1-F1
#
_cell.length_a   1.000
_cell.length_b   1.000
_cell.length_c   1.000
_cell.angle_alpha   90.00
_cell.angle_beta   90.00
_cell.angle_gamma   90.00
#
_symmetry.space_group_name_H-M   'P 1'
#
loop_
_entity.id
_entity.type
_entity.pdbx_description
1 polymer ?
#
loop_
_entity_poly.entity_id
_entity_poly.type
_entity_poly.pdbx_seq_one_letter_code
_entity_poly.pdbx_strand_id
1 'polypeptide(L)'
;MVESSHHEHADKAFFAAPKQRQFWGDLQILPHVNWGDLYFDLFYVAAAYNLASVIKADTTWTGMLYFASLFGPIFYSFWQFKMTYDSKFEMPNDVLHRVLEILQLIALSTSVLNIRSVDFMSHGADHPESFLYCLGILGGTSLNILLSAEIRFYWDMNQEAKSSAEFDMKQNLLSLLSSLAATVYSGLLYYTDYGTAGSIYHGPLLILLVNWLTRPFQLIYLMSSAVSRYDDIKKYSVPMNIDFVIHRYGEWTMLMLGESILSLLIVNDISRKNESSYYLTFYLGIISVTLLQFLYFKSQPHDADHHAMRRTRNAGILYSSIIQFYSASLILVGVSYKMLLSEYTSEYDSYDNDTSYSSQYGDNSETLRFLGGGASGANKKFTVEERRQRIATLFCCALASSFIFLDIMSLAHSGIKITSARCNCPVKGHFRAVPVLLVVVSRLLLVAFLYALSQFVIDPEYVVLTGLCTIILQVCLRFMGKHFFPSLAILEMEKSEFEHHNEIEEEKWPNVTEPRSIPQVDAPEAQVEA
;
A
#
# COMPACT_ATOMS: atom_id res chain seq x y z
N MET A 1 -19.68 23.85 28.22
CA MET A 1 -19.41 25.22 27.71
C MET A 1 -18.88 25.06 26.31
N VAL A 2 -19.68 25.45 25.31
CA VAL A 2 -19.24 25.49 23.91
C VAL A 2 -18.55 26.83 23.74
N GLU A 3 -17.23 26.84 23.91
CA GLU A 3 -16.41 27.99 23.53
C GLU A 3 -16.65 28.21 22.03
N SER A 4 -17.30 29.33 21.72
CA SER A 4 -17.42 29.83 20.37
C SER A 4 -16.01 30.00 19.84
N SER A 5 -15.60 29.12 18.93
CA SER A 5 -14.39 29.23 18.14
C SER A 5 -14.50 30.50 17.31
N HIS A 6 -14.13 31.63 17.91
CA HIS A 6 -13.70 32.79 17.17
C HIS A 6 -12.58 32.27 16.28
N HIS A 7 -12.87 32.17 14.99
CA HIS A 7 -11.85 32.16 13.95
C HIS A 7 -11.14 33.50 14.05
N GLU A 8 -10.32 33.67 15.09
CA GLU A 8 -9.20 34.59 15.02
C GLU A 8 -8.53 34.26 13.70
N HIS A 9 -8.52 35.24 12.81
CA HIS A 9 -7.61 35.28 11.69
C HIS A 9 -6.21 35.31 12.30
N ALA A 10 -5.75 34.16 12.80
CA ALA A 10 -4.42 33.97 13.29
C ALA A 10 -3.52 34.41 12.15
N ASP A 11 -2.81 35.52 12.37
CA ASP A 11 -1.82 36.02 11.44
C ASP A 11 -1.00 34.83 10.98
N LYS A 12 -1.07 34.52 9.69
CA LYS A 12 -0.41 33.35 9.13
C LYS A 12 1.08 33.57 9.33
N ALA A 13 1.63 32.94 10.37
CA ALA A 13 3.05 32.93 10.61
C ALA A 13 3.75 32.51 9.32
N PHE A 14 4.88 33.14 9.01
CA PHE A 14 5.65 32.75 7.83
C PHE A 14 6.24 31.35 8.02
N PHE A 15 6.67 31.05 9.25
CA PHE A 15 7.27 29.78 9.65
C PHE A 15 6.99 29.52 11.14
N ALA A 16 6.36 28.40 11.45
CA ALA A 16 6.00 27.97 12.80
C ALA A 16 6.50 26.54 13.07
N ALA A 17 6.59 26.16 14.33
CA ALA A 17 7.05 24.83 14.71
C ALA A 17 5.99 23.75 14.41
N PRO A 18 6.39 22.59 13.86
CA PRO A 18 5.59 21.38 13.90
C PRO A 18 5.15 21.05 15.32
N LYS A 19 3.89 20.66 15.49
CA LYS A 19 3.36 20.23 16.79
C LYS A 19 3.36 18.71 16.87
N GLN A 20 3.76 18.15 18.00
CA GLN A 20 3.60 16.72 18.22
C GLN A 20 2.11 16.38 18.35
N ARG A 21 1.62 15.45 17.52
CA ARG A 21 0.19 15.08 17.46
C ARG A 21 -0.22 14.15 18.60
N GLN A 22 0.67 13.24 18.99
CA GLN A 22 0.38 12.19 19.95
C GLN A 22 1.48 12.09 21.00
N PHE A 23 1.12 12.06 22.28
CA PHE A 23 2.02 11.68 23.36
C PHE A 23 1.76 10.26 23.87
N TRP A 24 2.76 9.67 24.51
CA TRP A 24 2.60 8.38 25.17
C TRP A 24 1.65 8.55 26.35
N GLY A 25 0.68 7.64 26.53
CA GLY A 25 -0.36 7.81 27.55
C GLY A 25 -1.68 8.37 27.02
N ASP A 26 -1.63 9.17 25.95
CA ASP A 26 -2.80 9.91 25.49
C ASP A 26 -3.80 9.02 24.74
N LEU A 27 -5.08 9.43 24.82
CA LEU A 27 -6.13 8.85 23.98
C LEU A 27 -5.82 9.09 22.50
N GLN A 28 -6.11 8.09 21.68
CA GLN A 28 -6.02 8.20 20.23
C GLN A 28 -7.24 9.00 19.75
N ILE A 29 -7.02 10.24 19.31
CA ILE A 29 -8.08 11.06 18.73
C ILE A 29 -7.84 11.10 17.23
N LEU A 30 -8.82 10.61 16.45
CA LEU A 30 -8.76 10.67 15.01
C LEU A 30 -8.76 12.16 14.59
N PRO A 31 -7.70 12.64 13.93
CA PRO A 31 -7.67 14.03 13.51
C PRO A 31 -8.66 14.28 12.39
N HIS A 32 -9.11 15.52 12.26
CA HIS A 32 -9.98 15.91 11.17
C HIS A 32 -9.27 15.68 9.82
N VAL A 33 -10.00 15.09 8.88
CA VAL A 33 -9.50 14.81 7.53
C VAL A 33 -9.17 16.14 6.85
N ASN A 34 -7.92 16.30 6.43
CA ASN A 34 -7.50 17.47 5.67
C ASN A 34 -7.83 17.24 4.19
N TRP A 35 -8.59 18.15 3.58
CA TRP A 35 -8.89 18.13 2.14
C TRP A 35 -7.62 18.09 1.27
N GLY A 36 -6.51 18.65 1.75
CA GLY A 36 -5.22 18.56 1.09
C GLY A 36 -4.72 17.11 0.92
N ASP A 37 -5.02 16.23 1.88
CA ASP A 37 -4.62 14.82 1.80
C ASP A 37 -5.43 14.08 0.73
N LEU A 38 -6.73 14.38 0.60
CA LEU A 38 -7.58 13.84 -0.47
C LEU A 38 -7.14 14.33 -1.86
N TYR A 39 -6.71 15.59 -1.98
CA TYR A 39 -6.15 16.10 -3.23
C TYR A 39 -4.82 15.41 -3.57
N PHE A 40 -3.95 15.24 -2.58
CA PHE A 40 -2.69 14.51 -2.71
C PHE A 40 -2.91 13.06 -3.16
N ASP A 41 -4.00 12.43 -2.70
CA ASP A 41 -4.37 11.07 -3.06
C ASP A 41 -4.65 10.87 -4.56
N LEU A 42 -5.10 11.91 -5.28
CA LEU A 42 -5.35 11.86 -6.73
C LEU A 42 -4.10 11.55 -7.54
N PHE A 43 -2.92 11.96 -7.07
CA PHE A 43 -1.65 11.65 -7.75
C PHE A 43 -1.32 10.16 -7.68
N TYR A 44 -1.75 9.45 -6.64
CA TYR A 44 -1.57 8.01 -6.55
C TYR A 44 -2.56 7.22 -7.40
N VAL A 45 -3.76 7.77 -7.63
CA VAL A 45 -4.66 7.22 -8.65
C VAL A 45 -3.99 7.30 -10.02
N ALA A 46 -3.42 8.46 -10.38
CA ALA A 46 -2.67 8.61 -11.62
C ALA A 46 -1.43 7.69 -11.67
N ALA A 47 -0.73 7.51 -10.56
CA ALA A 47 0.39 6.57 -10.45
C ALA A 47 -0.06 5.13 -10.71
N ALA A 48 -1.15 4.68 -10.08
CA ALA A 48 -1.69 3.33 -10.26
C ALA A 48 -2.11 3.09 -11.71
N TYR A 49 -2.75 4.06 -12.36
CA TYR A 49 -3.10 4.02 -13.77
C TYR A 49 -1.87 3.91 -14.70
N ASN A 50 -0.82 4.69 -14.45
CA ASN A 50 0.41 4.62 -15.25
C ASN A 50 1.14 3.29 -15.03
N LEU A 51 1.23 2.82 -13.78
CA LEU A 51 1.78 1.50 -13.44
C LEU A 51 1.00 0.36 -14.11
N ALA A 52 -0.33 0.48 -14.16
CA ALA A 52 -1.18 -0.47 -14.86
C ALA A 52 -0.84 -0.54 -16.36
N SER A 53 -0.53 0.61 -16.95
CA SER A 53 -0.14 0.71 -18.35
C SER A 53 1.23 0.07 -18.63
N VAL A 54 2.17 0.11 -17.67
CA VAL A 54 3.46 -0.61 -17.78
C VAL A 54 3.25 -2.11 -17.92
N ILE A 55 2.41 -2.70 -17.06
CA ILE A 55 2.11 -4.14 -17.08
C ILE A 55 1.29 -4.54 -18.30
N LYS A 56 0.35 -3.69 -18.71
CA LYS A 56 -0.43 -3.93 -19.94
C LYS A 56 0.50 -3.99 -21.17
N ALA A 57 1.51 -3.12 -21.22
CA ALA A 57 2.47 -3.08 -22.32
C ALA A 57 3.44 -4.28 -22.30
N ASP A 58 3.87 -4.73 -21.11
CA ASP A 58 4.75 -5.88 -20.97
C ASP A 58 4.30 -6.78 -19.80
N THR A 59 3.73 -7.94 -20.14
CA THR A 59 3.30 -8.97 -19.17
C THR A 59 4.40 -9.95 -18.78
N THR A 60 5.64 -9.74 -19.25
CA THR A 60 6.77 -10.59 -18.87
C THR A 60 7.29 -10.25 -17.47
N TRP A 61 8.26 -11.04 -17.01
CA TRP A 61 8.99 -10.75 -15.77
C TRP A 61 9.70 -9.40 -15.79
N THR A 62 10.08 -8.90 -16.98
CA THR A 62 10.69 -7.57 -17.12
C THR A 62 9.66 -6.48 -16.79
N GLY A 63 8.46 -6.53 -17.36
CA GLY A 63 7.38 -5.62 -17.00
C GLY A 63 7.04 -5.65 -15.51
N MET A 64 6.99 -6.85 -14.91
CA MET A 64 6.79 -7.00 -13.45
C MET A 64 7.90 -6.36 -12.62
N LEU A 65 9.16 -6.48 -13.06
CA LEU A 65 10.31 -5.84 -12.42
C LEU A 65 10.20 -4.32 -12.49
N TYR A 66 9.84 -3.78 -13.66
CA TYR A 66 9.65 -2.34 -13.85
C TYR A 66 8.49 -1.83 -12.99
N PHE A 67 7.35 -2.51 -13.01
CA PHE A 67 6.22 -2.19 -12.13
C PHE A 67 6.63 -2.14 -10.65
N ALA A 68 7.35 -3.14 -10.15
CA ALA A 68 7.82 -3.18 -8.77
C ALA A 68 8.81 -2.03 -8.45
N SER A 69 9.75 -1.76 -9.38
CA SER A 69 10.75 -0.70 -9.26
C SER A 69 10.15 0.70 -9.28
N LEU A 70 8.99 0.86 -9.90
CA LEU A 70 8.27 2.13 -10.01
C LEU A 70 7.27 2.29 -8.84
N PHE A 71 6.53 1.24 -8.48
CA PHE A 71 5.57 1.28 -7.38
C PHE A 71 6.24 1.50 -6.02
N GLY A 72 7.30 0.74 -5.71
CA GLY A 72 7.94 0.73 -4.40
C GLY A 72 8.42 2.10 -3.91
N PRO A 73 9.24 2.82 -4.71
CA PRO A 73 9.70 4.17 -4.35
C PRO A 73 8.58 5.18 -4.21
N ILE A 74 7.51 5.11 -5.02
CA ILE A 74 6.35 6.01 -4.89
C ILE A 74 5.62 5.77 -3.58
N PHE A 75 5.29 4.50 -3.30
CA PHE A 75 4.64 4.11 -2.05
C PHE A 75 5.46 4.57 -0.84
N TYR A 76 6.75 4.26 -0.84
CA TYR A 76 7.58 4.47 0.33
C TYR A 76 8.00 5.95 0.51
N SER A 77 8.53 6.57 -0.55
CA SER A 77 9.16 7.89 -0.46
C SER A 77 8.14 9.03 -0.41
N PHE A 78 6.90 8.80 -0.83
CA PHE A 78 5.88 9.85 -0.75
C PHE A 78 4.77 9.44 0.21
N TRP A 79 4.03 8.38 -0.10
CA TRP A 79 2.80 8.08 0.63
C TRP A 79 3.07 7.63 2.07
N GLN A 80 3.92 6.62 2.25
CA GLN A 80 4.23 6.04 3.56
C GLN A 80 4.96 7.04 4.45
N PHE A 81 5.90 7.82 3.90
CA PHE A 81 6.58 8.87 4.65
C PHE A 81 5.59 9.92 5.14
N LYS A 82 4.76 10.49 4.25
CA LYS A 82 3.77 11.51 4.63
C LYS A 82 2.81 10.97 5.68
N MET A 83 2.26 9.77 5.48
CA MET A 83 1.37 9.13 6.47
C MET A 83 2.08 8.93 7.82
N THR A 84 3.33 8.45 7.83
CA THR A 84 4.08 8.24 9.07
C THR A 84 4.38 9.57 9.77
N TYR A 85 4.77 10.59 9.02
CA TYR A 85 5.03 11.94 9.52
C TYR A 85 3.76 12.55 10.11
N ASP A 86 2.66 12.56 9.35
CA ASP A 86 1.38 13.14 9.78
C ASP A 86 0.76 12.38 10.96
N SER A 87 1.09 11.10 11.14
CA SER A 87 0.67 10.34 12.32
C SER A 87 1.38 10.74 13.62
N LYS A 88 2.56 11.36 13.53
CA LYS A 88 3.40 11.78 14.66
C LYS A 88 3.33 13.29 14.90
N PHE A 89 3.30 14.07 13.82
CA PHE A 89 3.42 15.52 13.83
C PHE A 89 2.25 16.15 13.07
N GLU A 90 1.79 17.28 13.56
CA GLU A 90 0.85 18.17 12.90
C GLU A 90 1.65 19.32 12.26
N MET A 91 1.55 19.44 10.93
CA MET A 91 2.17 20.57 10.23
C MET A 91 1.38 21.85 10.49
N PRO A 92 2.05 22.93 10.90
CA PRO A 92 1.41 24.23 11.07
C PRO A 92 0.90 24.76 9.72
N ASN A 93 -0.14 25.57 9.77
CA ASN A 93 -0.69 26.22 8.57
C ASN A 93 0.10 27.49 8.22
N ASP A 94 1.42 27.37 8.06
CA ASP A 94 2.32 28.46 7.68
C ASP A 94 2.75 28.42 6.20
N VAL A 95 3.33 29.51 5.71
CA VAL A 95 3.70 29.65 4.29
C VAL A 95 4.80 28.68 3.90
N LEU A 96 5.84 28.49 4.73
CA LEU A 96 6.98 27.66 4.38
C LEU A 96 6.60 26.19 4.22
N HIS A 97 5.85 25.63 5.17
CA HIS A 97 5.40 24.24 5.10
C HIS A 97 4.48 23.99 3.90
N ARG A 98 3.62 24.96 3.56
CA ARG A 98 2.80 24.89 2.33
C ARG A 98 3.65 24.86 1.06
N VAL A 99 4.72 25.65 1.01
CA VAL A 99 5.67 25.60 -0.11
C VAL A 99 6.39 24.26 -0.17
N LEU A 100 6.81 23.70 0.98
CA LEU A 100 7.43 22.37 1.03
C LEU A 100 6.47 21.26 0.58
N GLU A 101 5.19 21.32 0.97
CA GLU A 101 4.14 20.41 0.47
C GLU A 101 3.99 20.52 -1.05
N ILE A 102 3.96 21.73 -1.61
CA ILE A 102 3.88 21.95 -3.06
C ILE A 102 5.13 21.39 -3.76
N LEU A 103 6.33 21.59 -3.22
CA LEU A 103 7.56 21.03 -3.78
C LEU A 103 7.55 19.50 -3.74
N GLN A 104 7.02 18.91 -2.66
CA GLN A 104 6.87 17.45 -2.56
C GLN A 104 5.88 16.92 -3.59
N LEU A 105 4.78 17.65 -3.82
CA LEU A 105 3.82 17.36 -4.89
C LEU A 105 4.44 17.47 -6.28
N ILE A 106 5.28 18.46 -6.54
CA ILE A 106 5.99 18.60 -7.82
C ILE A 106 6.94 17.42 -8.03
N ALA A 107 7.67 17.00 -7.00
CA ALA A 107 8.55 15.82 -7.07
C ALA A 107 7.77 14.52 -7.31
N LEU A 108 6.63 14.33 -6.62
CA LEU A 108 5.72 13.21 -6.86
C LEU A 108 5.18 13.23 -8.29
N SER A 109 4.66 14.38 -8.72
CA SER A 109 4.09 14.57 -10.07
C SER A 109 5.11 14.29 -11.15
N THR A 110 6.35 14.75 -10.97
CA THR A 110 7.46 14.48 -11.89
C THR A 110 7.73 12.99 -11.99
N SER A 111 7.73 12.27 -10.86
CA SER A 111 7.89 10.82 -10.86
C SER A 111 6.72 10.15 -11.59
N VAL A 112 5.48 10.48 -11.22
CA VAL A 112 4.26 9.86 -11.79
C VAL A 112 4.13 10.11 -13.29
N LEU A 113 4.40 11.32 -13.75
CA LEU A 113 4.32 11.70 -15.17
C LEU A 113 5.27 10.89 -16.05
N ASN A 114 6.44 10.54 -15.51
CA ASN A 114 7.49 9.81 -16.24
C ASN A 114 7.40 8.29 -16.07
N ILE A 115 6.32 7.76 -15.49
CA ILE A 115 6.05 6.32 -15.55
C ILE A 115 5.61 5.96 -16.98
N ARG A 116 6.50 5.34 -17.75
CA ARG A 116 6.25 4.86 -19.12
C ARG A 116 6.47 3.35 -19.25
N SER A 117 6.14 2.79 -20.42
CA SER A 117 6.36 1.36 -20.70
C SER A 117 7.84 1.00 -20.62
N VAL A 118 8.10 -0.32 -20.57
CA VAL A 118 9.46 -0.87 -20.47
C VAL A 118 10.35 -0.38 -21.62
N ASP A 119 9.82 -0.23 -22.83
CA ASP A 119 10.58 0.27 -23.98
C ASP A 119 11.18 1.64 -23.71
N PHE A 120 10.40 2.62 -23.26
CA PHE A 120 10.93 3.96 -22.95
C PHE A 120 11.89 3.93 -21.76
N MET A 121 11.48 3.26 -20.69
CA MET A 121 12.21 3.27 -19.42
C MET A 121 13.52 2.47 -19.49
N SER A 122 13.64 1.49 -20.38
CA SER A 122 14.85 0.69 -20.53
C SER A 122 15.89 1.31 -21.47
N HIS A 123 15.49 2.17 -22.40
CA HIS A 123 16.41 2.86 -23.32
C HIS A 123 16.80 4.23 -22.77
N GLY A 124 17.43 4.25 -21.59
CA GLY A 124 17.80 5.50 -20.90
C GLY A 124 18.78 6.40 -21.64
N ALA A 125 19.41 5.92 -22.72
CA ALA A 125 20.22 6.74 -23.62
C ALA A 125 19.36 7.55 -24.61
N ASP A 126 18.22 6.98 -25.03
CA ASP A 126 17.33 7.57 -26.03
C ASP A 126 16.21 8.41 -25.39
N HIS A 127 15.89 8.13 -24.12
CA HIS A 127 14.68 8.57 -23.46
C HIS A 127 14.96 9.15 -22.05
N PRO A 128 14.54 10.40 -21.74
CA PRO A 128 14.80 11.04 -20.45
C PRO A 128 13.96 10.51 -19.28
N GLU A 129 12.93 9.71 -19.53
CA GLU A 129 11.89 9.37 -18.56
C GLU A 129 12.45 8.65 -17.33
N SER A 130 13.40 7.72 -17.52
CA SER A 130 14.08 7.05 -16.41
C SER A 130 14.87 8.02 -15.54
N PHE A 131 15.53 9.02 -16.15
CA PHE A 131 16.24 10.06 -15.41
C PHE A 131 15.29 10.97 -14.64
N LEU A 132 14.23 11.48 -15.28
CA LEU A 132 13.26 12.37 -14.66
C LEU A 132 12.47 11.67 -13.56
N TYR A 133 12.14 10.38 -13.73
CA TYR A 133 11.56 9.54 -12.70
C TYR A 133 12.47 9.47 -11.47
N CYS A 134 13.73 9.08 -11.65
CA CYS A 134 14.70 8.97 -10.55
C CYS A 134 14.94 10.32 -9.86
N LEU A 135 14.99 11.42 -10.64
CA LEU A 135 15.13 12.78 -10.12
C LEU A 135 13.94 13.18 -9.24
N GLY A 136 12.71 12.82 -9.63
CA GLY A 136 11.53 13.01 -8.81
C GLY A 136 11.61 12.26 -7.47
N ILE A 137 12.02 10.98 -7.48
CA ILE A 137 12.23 10.19 -6.26
C ILE A 137 13.31 10.82 -5.36
N LEU A 138 14.42 11.27 -5.95
CA LEU A 138 15.51 11.94 -5.23
C LEU A 138 15.03 13.24 -4.58
N GLY A 139 14.27 14.05 -5.31
CA GLY A 139 13.68 15.30 -4.82
C GLY A 139 12.73 15.06 -3.63
N GLY A 140 11.81 14.10 -3.77
CA GLY A 140 10.89 13.72 -2.69
C GLY A 140 11.62 13.21 -1.44
N THR A 141 12.61 12.33 -1.62
CA THR A 141 13.40 11.79 -0.50
C THR A 141 14.24 12.87 0.19
N SER A 142 14.76 13.84 -0.58
CA SER A 142 15.49 14.99 -0.03
C SER A 142 14.59 15.86 0.84
N LEU A 143 13.37 16.16 0.38
CA LEU A 143 12.38 16.93 1.16
C LEU A 143 11.98 16.22 2.45
N ASN A 144 11.82 14.89 2.43
CA ASN A 144 11.54 14.11 3.63
C ASN A 144 12.64 14.24 4.70
N ILE A 145 13.91 14.21 4.26
CA ILE A 145 15.06 14.42 5.15
C ILE A 145 15.08 15.86 5.67
N LEU A 146 14.74 16.85 4.85
CA LEU A 146 14.66 18.25 5.27
C LEU A 146 13.60 18.45 6.35
N LEU A 147 12.39 17.89 6.19
CA LEU A 147 11.32 17.96 7.20
C LEU A 147 11.74 17.29 8.53
N SER A 148 12.45 16.16 8.46
CA SER A 148 12.97 15.53 9.67
C SER A 148 14.15 16.31 10.29
N ALA A 149 15.00 16.92 9.46
CA ALA A 149 16.10 17.77 9.92
C ALA A 149 15.61 19.03 10.63
N GLU A 150 14.51 19.61 10.16
CA GLU A 150 13.86 20.76 10.78
C GLU A 150 13.50 20.47 12.24
N ILE A 151 12.80 19.36 12.50
CA ILE A 151 12.46 18.90 13.85
C ILE A 151 13.71 18.67 14.69
N ARG A 152 14.76 18.07 14.11
CA ARG A 152 15.97 17.68 14.83
C ARG A 152 16.84 18.87 15.25
N PHE A 153 16.96 19.87 14.40
CA PHE A 153 17.98 20.92 14.54
C PHE A 153 17.41 22.31 14.76
N TYR A 154 16.23 22.63 14.24
CA TYR A 154 15.74 24.01 14.23
C TYR A 154 14.86 24.31 15.44
N TRP A 155 13.97 23.40 15.81
CA TRP A 155 13.00 23.63 16.87
C TRP A 155 13.44 23.12 18.24
N ASP A 156 13.12 23.88 19.28
CA ASP A 156 13.29 23.42 20.65
C ASP A 156 12.14 22.51 21.08
N MET A 157 12.09 21.32 20.47
CA MET A 157 11.14 20.28 20.81
C MET A 157 11.70 19.31 21.85
N ASN A 158 10.80 18.54 22.45
CA ASN A 158 11.14 17.46 23.38
C ASN A 158 12.15 16.47 22.78
N GLN A 159 12.94 15.84 23.63
CA GLN A 159 14.02 14.94 23.23
C GLN A 159 13.51 13.72 22.43
N GLU A 160 12.29 13.28 22.71
CA GLU A 160 11.57 12.21 22.02
C GLU A 160 11.37 12.56 20.53
N ALA A 161 10.95 13.80 20.26
CA ALA A 161 10.67 14.29 18.90
C ALA A 161 11.97 14.44 18.10
N LYS A 162 13.01 15.03 18.71
CA LYS A 162 14.34 15.12 18.11
C LYS A 162 14.90 13.73 17.80
N SER A 163 14.77 12.77 18.72
CA SER A 163 15.25 11.40 18.54
C SER A 163 14.48 10.63 17.46
N SER A 164 13.15 10.77 17.41
CA SER A 164 12.33 10.19 16.33
C SER A 164 12.70 10.77 14.97
N ALA A 165 12.91 12.10 14.88
CA ALA A 165 13.28 12.72 13.62
C ALA A 165 14.68 12.30 13.16
N GLU A 166 15.64 12.14 14.08
CA GLU A 166 16.96 11.58 13.77
C GLU A 166 16.86 10.13 13.24
N PHE A 167 15.97 9.33 13.82
CA PHE A 167 15.68 7.98 13.33
C PHE A 167 15.12 8.00 11.92
N ASP A 168 14.13 8.86 11.66
CA ASP A 168 13.49 9.00 10.35
C ASP A 168 14.50 9.52 9.29
N MET A 169 15.41 10.43 9.66
CA MET A 169 16.53 10.87 8.81
C MET A 169 17.46 9.71 8.46
N LYS A 170 17.91 8.92 9.44
CA LYS A 170 18.80 7.77 9.23
C LYS A 170 18.16 6.73 8.32
N GLN A 171 16.87 6.47 8.52
CA GLN A 171 16.10 5.58 7.67
C GLN A 171 16.07 6.12 6.23
N ASN A 172 15.77 7.40 6.02
CA ASN A 172 15.70 7.98 4.68
C ASN A 172 17.07 8.18 4.01
N LEU A 173 18.18 8.28 4.76
CA LEU A 173 19.52 8.48 4.21
C LEU A 173 19.91 7.39 3.20
N LEU A 174 19.62 6.12 3.48
CA LEU A 174 19.93 5.04 2.54
C LEU A 174 19.06 5.11 1.26
N SER A 175 17.84 5.63 1.36
CA SER A 175 16.96 5.87 0.20
C SER A 175 17.49 7.03 -0.61
N LEU A 176 18.01 8.07 0.06
CA LEU A 176 18.62 9.21 -0.59
C LEU A 176 19.85 8.77 -1.38
N LEU A 177 20.74 7.99 -0.79
CA LEU A 177 21.93 7.48 -1.47
C LEU A 177 21.57 6.57 -2.66
N SER A 178 20.57 5.71 -2.50
CA SER A 178 20.12 4.81 -3.57
C SER A 178 19.45 5.58 -4.72
N SER A 179 18.59 6.54 -4.39
CA SER A 179 17.94 7.40 -5.41
C SER A 179 18.95 8.32 -6.10
N LEU A 180 19.92 8.87 -5.37
CA LEU A 180 21.03 9.63 -5.95
C LEU A 180 21.84 8.78 -6.92
N ALA A 181 22.20 7.55 -6.54
CA ALA A 181 22.92 6.62 -7.42
C ALA A 181 22.11 6.29 -8.68
N ALA A 182 20.80 6.02 -8.55
CA ALA A 182 19.92 5.77 -9.69
C ALA A 182 19.78 7.01 -10.62
N THR A 183 19.66 8.21 -10.05
CA THR A 183 19.57 9.48 -10.80
C THR A 183 20.88 9.79 -11.52
N VAL A 184 22.03 9.62 -10.86
CA VAL A 184 23.34 9.82 -11.51
C VAL A 184 23.55 8.79 -12.61
N TYR A 185 23.24 7.52 -12.37
CA TYR A 185 23.37 6.47 -13.39
C TYR A 185 22.51 6.77 -14.61
N SER A 186 21.22 7.06 -14.41
CA SER A 186 20.30 7.39 -15.51
C SER A 186 20.68 8.69 -16.23
N GLY A 187 21.18 9.69 -15.49
CA GLY A 187 21.67 10.94 -16.07
C GLY A 187 22.93 10.75 -16.91
N LEU A 188 23.85 9.88 -16.49
CA LEU A 188 25.02 9.51 -17.29
C LEU A 188 24.60 8.81 -18.58
N LEU A 189 23.64 7.89 -18.54
CA LEU A 189 23.14 7.24 -19.76
C LEU A 189 22.56 8.25 -20.75
N TYR A 190 21.81 9.24 -20.28
CA TYR A 190 21.08 10.18 -21.14
C TYR A 190 21.92 11.36 -21.64
N TYR A 191 22.73 11.98 -20.78
CA TYR A 191 23.45 13.22 -21.11
C TYR A 191 24.87 13.00 -21.62
N THR A 192 25.38 11.76 -21.63
CA THR A 192 26.76 11.48 -22.01
C THR A 192 26.86 10.27 -22.93
N ASP A 193 28.02 10.10 -23.57
CA ASP A 193 28.30 8.97 -24.47
C ASP A 193 28.47 7.61 -23.73
N TYR A 194 28.19 7.53 -22.43
CA TYR A 194 28.15 6.25 -21.70
C TYR A 194 27.00 5.35 -22.18
N GLY A 195 25.87 5.95 -22.60
CA GLY A 195 24.75 5.24 -23.20
C GLY A 195 25.00 4.97 -24.69
N THR A 196 24.72 3.76 -25.14
CA THR A 196 24.66 3.41 -26.57
C THR A 196 23.19 3.44 -26.98
N ALA A 197 22.86 4.26 -27.98
CA ALA A 197 21.50 4.34 -28.53
C ALA A 197 20.98 2.94 -28.92
N GLY A 198 19.72 2.66 -28.59
CA GLY A 198 19.08 1.36 -28.81
C GLY A 198 19.54 0.23 -27.88
N SER A 199 20.42 0.51 -26.91
CA SER A 199 20.80 -0.47 -25.88
C SER A 199 19.88 -0.40 -24.67
N ILE A 200 19.63 -1.59 -24.09
CA ILE A 200 18.74 -1.77 -22.95
C ILE A 200 19.52 -1.63 -21.65
N TYR A 201 19.04 -0.78 -20.76
CA TYR A 201 19.63 -0.50 -19.45
C TYR A 201 18.58 -0.63 -18.34
N HIS A 202 18.79 -1.59 -17.43
CA HIS A 202 17.91 -1.83 -16.27
C HIS A 202 18.47 -1.25 -14.95
N GLY A 203 19.73 -0.78 -14.97
CA GLY A 203 20.50 -0.40 -13.78
C GLY A 203 19.77 0.55 -12.80
N PRO A 204 19.27 1.72 -13.25
CA PRO A 204 18.62 2.70 -12.36
C PRO A 204 17.43 2.11 -11.60
N LEU A 205 16.57 1.36 -12.29
CA LEU A 205 15.36 0.79 -11.69
C LEU A 205 15.70 -0.38 -10.76
N LEU A 206 16.70 -1.20 -11.09
CA LEU A 206 17.20 -2.25 -10.20
C LEU A 206 17.71 -1.68 -8.87
N ILE A 207 18.42 -0.54 -8.89
CA ILE A 207 18.89 0.13 -7.66
C ILE A 207 17.68 0.52 -6.78
N LEU A 208 16.65 1.11 -7.38
CA LEU A 208 15.44 1.51 -6.66
C LEU A 208 14.65 0.30 -6.12
N LEU A 209 14.57 -0.77 -6.88
CA LEU A 209 13.95 -2.04 -6.46
C LEU A 209 14.67 -2.66 -5.26
N VAL A 210 16.00 -2.74 -5.31
CA VAL A 210 16.80 -3.27 -4.20
C VAL A 210 16.64 -2.41 -2.95
N ASN A 211 16.63 -1.09 -3.11
CA ASN A 211 16.34 -0.20 -1.98
C ASN A 211 14.95 -0.51 -1.40
N TRP A 212 13.89 -0.60 -2.22
CA TRP A 212 12.54 -0.93 -1.74
C TRP A 212 12.47 -2.29 -1.01
N LEU A 213 13.02 -3.36 -1.60
CA LEU A 213 12.97 -4.71 -1.02
C LEU A 213 13.81 -4.84 0.26
N THR A 214 14.88 -4.06 0.41
CA THR A 214 15.72 -4.11 1.62
C THR A 214 15.16 -3.30 2.78
N ARG A 215 14.15 -2.44 2.55
CA ARG A 215 13.58 -1.52 3.56
C ARG A 215 13.04 -2.20 4.82
N PRO A 216 12.25 -3.28 4.76
CA PRO A 216 11.79 -3.95 5.98
C PRO A 216 12.95 -4.40 6.87
N PHE A 217 14.03 -4.90 6.26
CA PHE A 217 15.23 -5.33 6.97
C PHE A 217 16.00 -4.15 7.57
N GLN A 218 16.10 -3.03 6.84
CA GLN A 218 16.68 -1.79 7.37
C GLN A 218 15.91 -1.30 8.60
N LEU A 219 14.57 -1.31 8.54
CA LEU A 219 13.72 -0.89 9.66
C LEU A 219 13.90 -1.81 10.87
N ILE A 220 13.92 -3.13 10.66
CA ILE A 220 14.17 -4.11 11.73
C ILE A 220 15.55 -3.87 12.37
N TYR A 221 16.59 -3.68 11.55
CA TYR A 221 17.97 -3.44 12.00
C TYR A 221 18.11 -2.14 12.79
N LEU A 222 17.61 -1.02 12.24
CA LEU A 222 17.69 0.27 12.91
C LEU A 222 16.93 0.22 14.24
N MET A 223 15.73 -0.36 14.24
CA MET A 223 14.94 -0.47 15.44
C MET A 223 15.53 -1.45 16.47
N SER A 224 16.16 -2.56 16.06
CA SER A 224 16.84 -3.47 17.00
C SER A 224 18.05 -2.81 17.63
N SER A 225 18.82 -2.03 16.85
CA SER A 225 19.97 -1.27 17.34
C SER A 225 19.59 -0.13 18.29
N ALA A 226 18.40 0.48 18.09
CA ALA A 226 17.87 1.50 18.98
C ALA A 226 17.41 0.88 20.31
N VAL A 227 16.65 -0.22 20.26
CA VAL A 227 16.14 -0.88 21.48
C VAL A 227 17.26 -1.49 22.31
N SER A 228 18.29 -2.08 21.71
CA SER A 228 19.41 -2.64 22.48
C SER A 228 20.18 -1.59 23.29
N ARG A 229 20.01 -0.30 22.99
CA ARG A 229 20.67 0.80 23.68
C ARG A 229 19.80 1.46 24.75
N TYR A 230 18.49 1.25 24.71
CA TYR A 230 17.55 2.02 25.52
C TYR A 230 16.47 1.12 26.13
N ASP A 231 16.49 1.01 27.46
CA ASP A 231 15.48 0.27 28.23
C ASP A 231 14.09 0.94 28.16
N ASP A 232 14.03 2.21 27.72
CA ASP A 232 12.78 2.98 27.64
C ASP A 232 12.61 3.64 26.28
N ILE A 233 11.90 2.95 25.37
CA ILE A 233 11.61 3.44 24.01
C ILE A 233 10.81 4.75 24.02
N LYS A 234 10.08 5.04 25.11
CA LYS A 234 9.21 6.21 25.20
C LYS A 234 10.00 7.51 25.20
N LYS A 235 11.24 7.49 25.72
CA LYS A 235 12.15 8.65 25.76
C LYS A 235 12.80 9.01 24.42
N TYR A 236 12.72 8.11 23.44
CA TYR A 236 13.45 8.26 22.16
C TYR A 236 12.56 8.19 20.93
N SER A 237 11.25 8.03 21.11
CA SER A 237 10.33 7.91 19.99
C SER A 237 9.01 8.62 20.28
N VAL A 238 8.44 9.20 19.22
CA VAL A 238 7.09 9.77 19.24
C VAL A 238 6.12 8.66 18.83
N PRO A 239 5.04 8.42 19.60
CA PRO A 239 4.05 7.44 19.21
C PRO A 239 3.33 7.90 17.95
N MET A 240 3.02 6.94 17.07
CA MET A 240 2.13 7.19 15.94
C MET A 240 0.68 7.16 16.42
N ASN A 241 -0.16 8.05 15.88
CA ASN A 241 -1.60 7.95 16.02
C ASN A 241 -2.12 6.77 15.16
N ILE A 242 -2.43 5.65 15.80
CA ILE A 242 -2.76 4.39 15.11
C ILE A 242 -4.12 4.47 14.42
N ASP A 243 -5.11 5.16 14.99
CA ASP A 243 -6.42 5.34 14.35
C ASP A 243 -6.29 6.12 13.04
N PHE A 244 -5.48 7.18 13.03
CA PHE A 244 -5.13 7.90 11.81
C PHE A 244 -4.46 6.98 10.78
N VAL A 245 -3.51 6.15 11.22
CA VAL A 245 -2.80 5.22 10.33
C VAL A 245 -3.76 4.18 9.72
N ILE A 246 -4.68 3.61 10.51
CA ILE A 246 -5.72 2.68 10.03
C ILE A 246 -6.57 3.36 8.96
N HIS A 247 -7.03 4.58 9.23
CA HIS A 247 -7.85 5.35 8.30
C HIS A 247 -7.12 5.59 6.97
N ARG A 248 -5.88 6.10 7.02
CA ARG A 248 -5.07 6.36 5.82
C ARG A 248 -4.77 5.08 5.03
N TYR A 249 -4.46 3.95 5.67
CA TYR A 249 -4.30 2.68 4.95
C TYR A 249 -5.60 2.19 4.31
N GLY A 250 -6.75 2.42 4.96
CA GLY A 250 -8.06 2.19 4.39
C GLY A 250 -8.28 3.00 3.11
N GLU A 251 -8.02 4.30 3.16
CA GLU A 251 -8.10 5.20 2.00
C GLU A 251 -7.15 4.76 0.88
N TRP A 252 -5.89 4.51 1.19
CA TRP A 252 -4.92 4.00 0.22
C TRP A 252 -5.39 2.72 -0.48
N THR A 253 -5.92 1.76 0.27
CA THR A 253 -6.45 0.52 -0.31
C THR A 253 -7.66 0.79 -1.20
N MET A 254 -8.54 1.73 -0.81
CA MET A 254 -9.65 2.15 -1.66
C MET A 254 -9.17 2.81 -2.95
N LEU A 255 -8.06 3.55 -2.97
CA LEU A 255 -7.47 4.09 -4.20
C LEU A 255 -7.03 2.97 -5.15
N MET A 256 -6.36 1.94 -4.63
CA MET A 256 -5.89 0.80 -5.45
C MET A 256 -7.07 0.00 -6.02
N LEU A 257 -8.13 -0.20 -5.23
CA LEU A 257 -9.37 -0.83 -5.69
C LEU A 257 -10.13 0.07 -6.68
N GLY A 258 -10.09 1.39 -6.47
CA GLY A 258 -10.67 2.38 -7.37
C GLY A 258 -10.06 2.32 -8.76
N GLU A 259 -8.73 2.14 -8.86
CA GLU A 259 -8.08 1.90 -10.16
C GLU A 259 -8.58 0.62 -10.83
N SER A 260 -8.81 -0.47 -10.07
CA SER A 260 -9.40 -1.69 -10.63
C SER A 260 -10.81 -1.45 -11.18
N ILE A 261 -11.62 -0.61 -10.53
CA ILE A 261 -12.96 -0.22 -11.03
C ILE A 261 -12.83 0.66 -12.29
N LEU A 262 -11.94 1.65 -12.29
CA LEU A 262 -11.68 2.50 -13.47
C LEU A 262 -11.20 1.66 -14.66
N SER A 263 -10.33 0.68 -14.40
CA SER A 263 -9.83 -0.27 -15.39
C SER A 263 -10.94 -1.13 -16.02
N LEU A 264 -12.01 -1.42 -15.29
CA LEU A 264 -13.20 -2.11 -15.81
C LEU A 264 -14.13 -1.15 -16.60
N LEU A 265 -14.22 0.11 -16.20
CA LEU A 265 -15.12 1.10 -16.79
C LEU A 265 -14.58 1.75 -18.07
N ILE A 266 -13.25 1.84 -18.20
CA ILE A 266 -12.57 2.50 -19.33
C ILE A 266 -12.13 1.42 -20.33
N VAL A 267 -13.07 0.91 -21.12
CA VAL A 267 -12.81 0.04 -22.27
C VAL A 267 -13.44 0.64 -23.51
N ASN A 268 -12.67 0.75 -24.57
CA ASN A 268 -13.11 1.32 -25.85
C ASN A 268 -13.66 0.22 -26.76
N ASP A 269 -14.67 0.56 -27.57
CA ASP A 269 -15.14 -0.19 -28.74
C ASP A 269 -15.37 -1.70 -28.55
N ILE A 270 -16.53 -2.05 -27.97
CA ILE A 270 -17.01 -3.43 -27.81
C ILE A 270 -17.36 -4.03 -29.17
N SER A 271 -16.85 -5.23 -29.48
CA SER A 271 -17.27 -5.97 -30.66
C SER A 271 -18.70 -6.48 -30.51
N ARG A 272 -19.56 -6.22 -31.50
CA ARG A 272 -20.95 -6.71 -31.52
C ARG A 272 -21.05 -8.24 -31.40
N LYS A 273 -20.03 -8.99 -31.84
CA LYS A 273 -20.03 -10.46 -31.76
C LYS A 273 -19.87 -10.97 -30.32
N ASN A 274 -19.13 -10.22 -29.49
CA ASN A 274 -18.71 -10.63 -28.15
C ASN A 274 -19.38 -9.80 -27.04
N GLU A 275 -20.46 -9.08 -27.37
CA GLU A 275 -21.12 -8.14 -26.46
C GLU A 275 -21.60 -8.83 -25.16
N SER A 276 -22.21 -10.01 -25.26
CA SER A 276 -22.68 -10.76 -24.08
C SER A 276 -21.54 -11.19 -23.16
N SER A 277 -20.46 -11.73 -23.74
CA SER A 277 -19.26 -12.17 -23.03
C SER A 277 -18.55 -11.01 -22.33
N TYR A 278 -18.48 -9.86 -23.00
CA TYR A 278 -17.96 -8.63 -22.44
C TYR A 278 -18.73 -8.20 -21.19
N TYR A 279 -20.06 -8.07 -21.29
CA TYR A 279 -20.88 -7.62 -20.15
C TYR A 279 -20.84 -8.62 -18.99
N LEU A 280 -20.89 -9.93 -19.27
CA LEU A 280 -20.74 -10.95 -18.24
C LEU A 280 -19.41 -10.77 -17.49
N THR A 281 -18.29 -10.70 -18.23
CA THR A 281 -16.95 -10.51 -17.66
C THR A 281 -16.86 -9.21 -16.86
N PHE A 282 -17.43 -8.12 -17.37
CA PHE A 282 -17.48 -6.82 -16.71
C PHE A 282 -18.19 -6.88 -15.35
N TYR A 283 -19.41 -7.42 -15.30
CA TYR A 283 -20.17 -7.52 -14.05
C TYR A 283 -19.52 -8.47 -13.04
N LEU A 284 -18.97 -9.59 -13.49
CA LEU A 284 -18.21 -10.50 -12.63
C LEU A 284 -16.97 -9.80 -12.04
N GLY A 285 -16.30 -8.95 -12.83
CA GLY A 285 -15.20 -8.10 -12.37
C GLY A 285 -15.63 -7.12 -11.27
N ILE A 286 -16.73 -6.39 -11.46
CA ILE A 286 -17.25 -5.44 -10.45
C ILE A 286 -17.60 -6.14 -9.14
N ILE A 287 -18.27 -7.30 -9.20
CA ILE A 287 -18.59 -8.10 -8.01
C ILE A 287 -17.30 -8.57 -7.33
N SER A 288 -16.32 -9.03 -8.11
CA SER A 288 -15.03 -9.50 -7.57
C SER A 288 -14.27 -8.41 -6.82
N VAL A 289 -14.14 -7.22 -7.41
CA VAL A 289 -13.47 -6.08 -6.77
C VAL A 289 -14.21 -5.63 -5.50
N THR A 290 -15.55 -5.62 -5.53
CA THR A 290 -16.38 -5.30 -4.36
C THR A 290 -16.19 -6.31 -3.22
N LEU A 291 -16.12 -7.60 -3.55
CA LEU A 291 -15.87 -8.65 -2.55
C LEU A 291 -14.43 -8.59 -2.01
N LEU A 292 -13.44 -8.20 -2.83
CA LEU A 292 -12.07 -7.96 -2.36
C LEU A 292 -12.01 -6.78 -1.38
N GLN A 293 -12.74 -5.69 -1.65
CA GLN A 293 -12.90 -4.58 -0.72
C GLN A 293 -13.50 -5.06 0.62
N PHE A 294 -14.57 -5.84 0.55
CA PHE A 294 -15.22 -6.39 1.74
C PHE A 294 -14.26 -7.30 2.54
N LEU A 295 -13.52 -8.16 1.85
CA LEU A 295 -12.51 -9.04 2.46
C LEU A 295 -11.44 -8.25 3.20
N TYR A 296 -10.93 -7.17 2.60
CA TYR A 296 -9.94 -6.30 3.23
C TYR A 296 -10.46 -5.69 4.53
N PHE A 297 -11.57 -4.96 4.49
CA PHE A 297 -12.10 -4.26 5.66
C PHE A 297 -12.59 -5.22 6.76
N LYS A 298 -12.99 -6.44 6.41
CA LYS A 298 -13.30 -7.49 7.41
C LYS A 298 -12.07 -8.18 8.00
N SER A 299 -10.90 -8.02 7.39
CA SER A 299 -9.63 -8.59 7.86
C SER A 299 -8.92 -7.70 8.86
N GLN A 300 -9.28 -6.41 8.91
CA GLN A 300 -8.65 -5.43 9.76
C GLN A 300 -9.55 -5.07 10.95
N PRO A 301 -8.96 -4.85 12.14
CA PRO A 301 -9.68 -4.25 13.24
C PRO A 301 -10.02 -2.79 12.91
N HIS A 302 -11.17 -2.32 13.40
CA HIS A 302 -11.60 -0.93 13.22
C HIS A 302 -11.07 0.01 14.32
N ASP A 303 -10.50 -0.56 15.38
CA ASP A 303 -9.98 0.14 16.53
C ASP A 303 -8.46 -0.01 16.63
N ALA A 304 -7.79 1.03 17.14
CA ALA A 304 -6.36 1.01 17.38
C ALA A 304 -5.90 -0.11 18.32
N ASP A 305 -6.71 -0.49 19.32
CA ASP A 305 -6.26 -1.40 20.38
C ASP A 305 -6.02 -2.84 19.89
N HIS A 306 -6.84 -3.31 18.96
CA HIS A 306 -6.66 -4.62 18.34
C HIS A 306 -5.73 -4.59 17.11
N HIS A 307 -5.20 -3.42 16.75
CA HIS A 307 -4.36 -3.27 15.56
C HIS A 307 -2.94 -3.86 15.74
N ALA A 308 -2.34 -4.32 14.64
CA ALA A 308 -1.03 -4.98 14.67
C ALA A 308 0.07 -4.05 15.21
N MET A 309 -0.03 -2.76 14.89
CA MET A 309 0.90 -1.72 15.35
C MET A 309 0.83 -1.46 16.85
N ARG A 310 -0.33 -1.72 17.48
CA ARG A 310 -0.50 -1.59 18.92
C ARG A 310 0.07 -2.79 19.67
N ARG A 311 -0.11 -3.98 19.09
CA ARG A 311 0.23 -5.25 19.73
C ARG A 311 1.73 -5.41 19.99
N THR A 312 2.55 -5.32 18.93
CA THR A 312 4.01 -5.40 19.05
C THR A 312 4.67 -4.65 17.90
N ARG A 313 5.89 -4.14 18.13
CA ARG A 313 6.69 -3.47 17.08
C ARG A 313 6.86 -4.34 15.84
N ASN A 314 7.23 -5.61 16.01
CA ASN A 314 7.47 -6.52 14.89
C ASN A 314 6.19 -6.79 14.09
N ALA A 315 5.03 -6.84 14.75
CA ALA A 315 3.74 -6.97 14.07
C ALA A 315 3.40 -5.70 13.28
N GLY A 316 3.67 -4.51 13.83
CA GLY A 316 3.51 -3.24 13.10
C GLY A 316 4.42 -3.15 11.86
N ILE A 317 5.70 -3.55 11.98
CA ILE A 317 6.64 -3.60 10.86
C ILE A 317 6.17 -4.61 9.80
N LEU A 318 5.77 -5.81 10.21
CA LEU A 318 5.27 -6.84 9.30
C LEU A 318 4.03 -6.35 8.57
N TYR A 319 3.05 -5.79 9.28
CA TYR A 319 1.84 -5.25 8.67
C TYR A 319 2.16 -4.15 7.65
N SER A 320 2.99 -3.16 8.03
CA SER A 320 3.40 -2.06 7.15
C SER A 320 4.18 -2.55 5.91
N SER A 321 4.91 -3.66 6.05
CA SER A 321 5.65 -4.27 4.95
C SER A 321 4.77 -5.11 4.04
N ILE A 322 3.67 -5.67 4.52
CA ILE A 322 2.78 -6.53 3.74
C ILE A 322 1.72 -5.72 2.99
N ILE A 323 1.23 -4.63 3.60
CA ILE A 323 0.21 -3.78 2.95
C ILE A 323 0.69 -3.22 1.61
N GLN A 324 1.97 -2.86 1.46
CA GLN A 324 2.52 -2.42 0.17
C GLN A 324 2.45 -3.51 -0.92
N PHE A 325 2.76 -4.76 -0.58
CA PHE A 325 2.69 -5.86 -1.55
C PHE A 325 1.25 -6.23 -1.87
N TYR A 326 0.34 -6.12 -0.89
CA TYR A 326 -1.08 -6.24 -1.10
C TYR A 326 -1.62 -5.16 -2.05
N SER A 327 -1.23 -3.91 -1.86
CA SER A 327 -1.61 -2.81 -2.75
C SER A 327 -1.09 -3.02 -4.18
N ALA A 328 0.16 -3.46 -4.33
CA ALA A 328 0.72 -3.83 -5.62
C ALA A 328 -0.08 -4.96 -6.29
N SER A 329 -0.45 -6.01 -5.55
CA SER A 329 -1.23 -7.13 -6.09
C SER A 329 -2.65 -6.70 -6.48
N LEU A 330 -3.26 -5.76 -5.76
CA LEU A 330 -4.57 -5.21 -6.14
C LEU A 330 -4.53 -4.45 -7.47
N ILE A 331 -3.49 -3.64 -7.72
CA ILE A 331 -3.32 -3.00 -9.03
C ILE A 331 -3.23 -4.07 -10.12
N LEU A 332 -2.40 -5.10 -9.94
CA LEU A 332 -2.24 -6.19 -10.91
C LEU A 332 -3.54 -6.96 -11.20
N VAL A 333 -4.40 -7.15 -10.18
CA VAL A 333 -5.76 -7.67 -10.37
C VAL A 333 -6.58 -6.72 -11.27
N GLY A 334 -6.53 -5.41 -11.02
CA GLY A 334 -7.19 -4.40 -11.87
C GLY A 334 -6.70 -4.42 -13.32
N VAL A 335 -5.38 -4.44 -13.54
CA VAL A 335 -4.80 -4.51 -14.90
C VAL A 335 -5.24 -5.75 -15.63
N SER A 336 -5.17 -6.91 -14.96
CA SER A 336 -5.54 -8.18 -15.59
C SER A 336 -7.02 -8.21 -15.99
N TYR A 337 -7.93 -7.64 -15.19
CA TYR A 337 -9.32 -7.44 -15.61
C TYR A 337 -9.46 -6.58 -16.87
N LYS A 338 -8.74 -5.46 -16.95
CA LYS A 338 -8.73 -4.61 -18.15
C LYS A 338 -8.23 -5.37 -19.38
N MET A 339 -7.21 -6.19 -19.21
CA MET A 339 -6.66 -7.03 -20.29
C MET A 339 -7.65 -8.12 -20.72
N LEU A 340 -8.33 -8.77 -19.76
CA LEU A 340 -9.38 -9.76 -20.03
C LEU A 340 -10.55 -9.14 -20.82
N LEU A 341 -10.99 -7.93 -20.46
CA LEU A 341 -12.03 -7.20 -21.21
C LEU A 341 -11.56 -6.76 -22.60
N SER A 342 -10.27 -6.42 -22.74
CA SER A 342 -9.70 -5.99 -24.02
C SER A 342 -9.80 -7.09 -25.09
N GLU A 343 -9.81 -8.38 -24.71
CA GLU A 343 -10.01 -9.50 -25.65
C GLU A 343 -11.36 -9.48 -26.39
N TYR A 344 -12.35 -8.74 -25.88
CA TYR A 344 -13.68 -8.62 -26.49
C TYR A 344 -13.85 -7.34 -27.33
N THR A 345 -12.80 -6.54 -27.46
CA THR A 345 -12.83 -5.29 -28.23
C THR A 345 -12.57 -5.54 -29.72
N SER A 346 -13.12 -4.67 -30.56
CA SER A 346 -13.02 -4.79 -32.03
C SER A 346 -11.58 -4.75 -32.56
N GLU A 347 -10.65 -4.13 -31.81
CA GLU A 347 -9.22 -4.09 -32.13
C GLU A 347 -8.66 -5.50 -32.32
N TYR A 348 -9.06 -6.46 -31.47
CA TYR A 348 -8.56 -7.84 -31.50
C TYR A 348 -9.24 -8.72 -32.55
N ASP A 349 -10.50 -8.45 -32.92
CA ASP A 349 -11.20 -9.18 -33.98
C ASP A 349 -10.56 -8.96 -35.36
N SER A 350 -9.92 -7.81 -35.57
CA SER A 350 -9.25 -7.48 -36.83
C SER A 350 -7.99 -8.33 -37.08
N TYR A 351 -7.26 -8.68 -36.02
CA TYR A 351 -6.03 -9.47 -36.11
C TYR A 351 -6.25 -10.93 -36.54
N ASP A 352 -7.42 -11.50 -36.23
CA ASP A 352 -7.69 -12.92 -36.50
C ASP A 352 -8.04 -13.18 -37.97
N ASN A 353 -8.54 -12.17 -38.68
CA ASN A 353 -8.95 -12.30 -40.08
C ASN A 353 -7.83 -11.98 -41.07
N ASP A 354 -6.84 -11.17 -40.69
CA ASP A 354 -5.75 -10.72 -41.57
C ASP A 354 -4.46 -11.53 -41.36
N THR A 355 -4.48 -12.79 -41.82
CA THR A 355 -3.23 -13.54 -42.10
C THR A 355 -2.49 -13.03 -43.34
N SER A 356 -3.02 -12.01 -44.05
CA SER A 356 -2.47 -11.54 -45.33
C SER A 356 -2.22 -10.02 -45.47
N TYR A 357 -2.61 -9.17 -44.51
CA TYR A 357 -2.37 -7.73 -44.63
C TYR A 357 -1.05 -7.29 -43.98
N SER A 358 -0.02 -7.19 -44.81
CA SER A 358 1.23 -6.51 -44.48
C SER A 358 1.01 -5.00 -44.41
N SER A 359 1.41 -4.39 -43.29
CA SER A 359 2.34 -3.25 -43.30
C SER A 359 1.93 -1.96 -44.04
N GLN A 360 0.68 -1.48 -43.93
CA GLN A 360 0.37 -0.17 -44.52
C GLN A 360 -0.71 0.63 -43.77
N TYR A 361 -0.66 0.66 -42.44
CA TYR A 361 -1.21 1.77 -41.67
C TYR A 361 -0.05 2.56 -41.07
N GLY A 362 0.24 3.69 -41.70
CA GLY A 362 1.29 4.62 -41.31
C GLY A 362 0.96 5.33 -40.00
N ASP A 363 1.88 5.23 -39.05
CA ASP A 363 2.69 6.32 -38.43
C ASP A 363 2.05 7.66 -38.04
N ASN A 364 0.74 7.87 -38.17
CA ASN A 364 0.08 9.14 -37.84
C ASN A 364 -0.73 9.09 -36.53
N SER A 365 -0.41 8.17 -35.60
CA SER A 365 -1.06 8.11 -34.27
C SER A 365 -0.33 8.90 -33.17
N GLU A 366 0.56 9.84 -33.53
CA GLU A 366 1.29 10.70 -32.57
C GLU A 366 0.39 11.58 -31.68
N THR A 367 -0.90 11.72 -31.98
CA THR A 367 -1.86 12.46 -31.14
C THR A 367 -2.62 11.63 -30.10
N LEU A 368 -2.26 10.36 -29.87
CA LEU A 368 -2.86 9.56 -28.79
C LEU A 368 -2.34 10.01 -27.41
N ARG A 369 -3.17 10.83 -26.75
CA ARG A 369 -3.18 11.20 -25.31
C ARG A 369 -1.84 10.98 -24.58
N PHE A 370 -1.11 12.07 -24.36
CA PHE A 370 0.09 12.14 -23.50
C PHE A 370 -0.10 11.54 -22.08
N LEU A 371 -1.35 11.44 -21.61
CA LEU A 371 -1.76 10.90 -20.31
C LEU A 371 -2.25 9.44 -20.33
N GLY A 372 -2.31 8.80 -21.49
CA GLY A 372 -2.64 7.38 -21.59
C GLY A 372 -1.61 6.75 -22.49
N GLY A 373 -0.57 6.15 -21.91
CA GLY A 373 0.52 5.52 -22.63
C GLY A 373 -0.01 4.66 -23.78
N GLY A 374 -0.04 5.24 -24.98
CA GLY A 374 -0.26 4.56 -26.24
C GLY A 374 1.00 3.77 -26.53
N ALA A 375 1.24 2.74 -25.71
CA ALA A 375 2.31 1.79 -25.95
C ALA A 375 1.87 0.92 -27.12
N SER A 376 1.96 1.48 -28.33
CA SER A 376 2.09 0.74 -29.58
C SER A 376 3.50 0.12 -29.73
N GLY A 377 4.23 -0.01 -28.60
CA GLY A 377 5.53 -0.60 -28.52
C GLY A 377 5.44 -2.07 -28.90
N ALA A 378 6.18 -2.42 -29.95
CA ALA A 378 6.49 -3.73 -30.50
C ALA A 378 5.88 -4.92 -29.72
N ASN A 379 4.56 -5.07 -29.78
CA ASN A 379 3.94 -6.33 -29.43
C ASN A 379 4.50 -7.34 -30.43
N LYS A 380 5.52 -8.09 -29.99
CA LYS A 380 5.81 -9.38 -30.59
C LYS A 380 4.45 -10.03 -30.80
N LYS A 381 4.16 -10.42 -32.05
CA LYS A 381 2.88 -11.00 -32.43
C LYS A 381 2.70 -12.31 -31.67
N PHE A 382 2.25 -12.23 -30.42
CA PHE A 382 1.85 -13.37 -29.63
C PHE A 382 0.63 -13.96 -30.30
N THR A 383 0.57 -15.28 -30.33
CA THR A 383 -0.67 -15.95 -30.73
C THR A 383 -1.77 -15.58 -29.73
N VAL A 384 -3.04 -15.65 -30.15
CA VAL A 384 -4.19 -15.37 -29.27
C VAL A 384 -4.10 -16.23 -28.01
N GLU A 385 -3.72 -17.49 -28.17
CA GLU A 385 -3.51 -18.46 -27.11
C GLU A 385 -2.44 -18.02 -26.10
N GLU A 386 -1.23 -17.67 -26.57
CA GLU A 386 -0.13 -17.22 -25.70
C GLU A 386 -0.50 -15.94 -24.94
N ARG A 387 -1.21 -15.03 -25.59
CA ARG A 387 -1.68 -13.78 -24.96
C ARG A 387 -2.68 -14.07 -23.85
N ARG A 388 -3.71 -14.89 -24.12
CA ARG A 388 -4.71 -15.32 -23.13
C ARG A 388 -4.06 -16.06 -21.96
N GLN A 389 -3.12 -16.96 -22.23
CA GLN A 389 -2.36 -17.66 -21.20
C GLN A 389 -1.63 -16.70 -20.26
N ARG A 390 -0.94 -15.68 -20.80
CA ARG A 390 -0.23 -14.68 -20.00
C ARG A 390 -1.17 -13.85 -19.14
N ILE A 391 -2.29 -13.40 -19.72
CA ILE A 391 -3.32 -12.65 -19.01
C ILE A 391 -3.90 -13.49 -17.86
N ALA A 392 -4.24 -14.75 -18.13
CA ALA A 392 -4.75 -15.69 -17.13
C ALA A 392 -3.73 -15.92 -16.01
N THR A 393 -2.45 -16.16 -16.35
CA THR A 393 -1.38 -16.32 -15.35
C THR A 393 -1.22 -15.06 -14.49
N LEU A 394 -1.22 -13.86 -15.09
CA LEU A 394 -1.12 -12.60 -14.35
C LEU A 394 -2.30 -12.44 -13.37
N PHE A 395 -3.54 -12.65 -13.84
CA PHE A 395 -4.75 -12.59 -13.02
C PHE A 395 -4.67 -13.55 -11.82
N CYS A 396 -4.40 -14.82 -12.11
CA CYS A 396 -4.31 -15.89 -11.13
C CYS A 396 -3.25 -15.63 -10.05
N CYS A 397 -2.04 -15.25 -10.47
CA CYS A 397 -0.94 -14.94 -9.56
C CYS A 397 -1.24 -13.70 -8.70
N ALA A 398 -1.81 -12.65 -9.28
CA ALA A 398 -2.16 -11.42 -8.56
C ALA A 398 -3.26 -11.65 -7.52
N LEU A 399 -4.30 -12.42 -7.88
CA LEU A 399 -5.39 -12.76 -6.95
C LEU A 399 -4.90 -13.67 -5.82
N ALA A 400 -4.10 -14.70 -6.14
CA ALA A 400 -3.51 -15.59 -5.14
C ALA A 400 -2.58 -14.83 -4.17
N SER A 401 -1.76 -13.92 -4.70
CA SER A 401 -0.89 -13.04 -3.90
C SER A 401 -1.72 -12.16 -2.95
N SER A 402 -2.82 -11.59 -3.45
CA SER A 402 -3.73 -10.78 -2.64
C SER A 402 -4.29 -11.56 -1.46
N PHE A 403 -4.64 -12.84 -1.64
CA PHE A 403 -5.09 -13.71 -0.54
C PHE A 403 -3.97 -14.00 0.46
N ILE A 404 -2.76 -14.33 0.00
CA ILE A 404 -1.61 -14.55 0.87
C ILE A 404 -1.35 -13.32 1.75
N PHE A 405 -1.32 -12.13 1.15
CA PHE A 405 -1.03 -10.91 1.90
C PHE A 405 -2.14 -10.57 2.91
N LEU A 406 -3.41 -10.73 2.55
CA LEU A 406 -4.53 -10.60 3.50
C LEU A 406 -4.44 -11.58 4.67
N ASP A 407 -3.95 -12.79 4.42
CA ASP A 407 -3.79 -13.83 5.44
C ASP A 407 -2.64 -13.49 6.39
N ILE A 408 -1.50 -13.04 5.85
CA ILE A 408 -0.35 -12.57 6.64
C ILE A 408 -0.72 -11.33 7.45
N MET A 409 -1.49 -10.38 6.90
CA MET A 409 -1.97 -9.21 7.65
C MET A 409 -2.88 -9.61 8.81
N SER A 410 -3.82 -10.54 8.58
CA SER A 410 -4.69 -11.07 9.64
C SER A 410 -3.89 -11.76 10.75
N LEU A 411 -2.82 -12.48 10.39
CA LEU A 411 -1.87 -13.06 11.34
C LEU A 411 -1.05 -11.99 12.07
N ALA A 412 -0.70 -10.88 11.42
CA ALA A 412 -0.02 -9.75 12.06
C ALA A 412 -0.91 -9.09 13.13
N HIS A 413 -2.21 -8.94 12.88
CA HIS A 413 -3.17 -8.46 13.89
C HIS A 413 -3.31 -9.43 15.06
N SER A 414 -3.61 -10.70 14.75
CA SER A 414 -3.93 -11.69 15.79
C SER A 414 -2.72 -12.19 16.57
N GLY A 415 -1.57 -12.33 15.90
CA GLY A 415 -0.36 -12.92 16.45
C GLY A 415 -0.25 -14.42 16.29
N ILE A 416 0.91 -14.87 15.82
CA ILE A 416 1.18 -16.29 15.54
C ILE A 416 0.96 -17.17 16.78
N LYS A 417 1.44 -16.75 17.96
CA LYS A 417 1.27 -17.52 19.20
C LYS A 417 -0.20 -17.65 19.60
N ILE A 418 -0.95 -16.55 19.54
CA ILE A 418 -2.38 -16.52 19.88
C ILE A 418 -3.18 -17.34 18.87
N THR A 419 -2.91 -17.17 17.57
CA THR A 419 -3.53 -17.97 16.51
C THR A 419 -3.22 -19.45 16.66
N SER A 420 -1.98 -19.81 16.99
CA SER A 420 -1.60 -21.21 17.26
C SER A 420 -2.30 -21.76 18.50
N ALA A 421 -2.47 -20.96 19.56
CA ALA A 421 -3.19 -21.37 20.76
C ALA A 421 -4.68 -21.59 20.47
N ARG A 422 -5.31 -20.79 19.59
CA ARG A 422 -6.69 -20.99 19.14
C ARG A 422 -6.92 -22.32 18.42
N CYS A 423 -5.87 -22.95 17.90
CA CYS A 423 -5.97 -24.29 17.33
C CYS A 423 -6.13 -25.38 18.39
N ASN A 424 -5.89 -25.10 19.68
CA ASN A 424 -6.11 -26.03 20.77
C ASN A 424 -7.46 -25.78 21.44
N CYS A 425 -8.12 -26.84 21.89
CA CYS A 425 -9.37 -26.73 22.63
C CYS A 425 -9.10 -26.13 24.02
N PRO A 426 -9.76 -25.04 24.43
CA PRO A 426 -9.50 -24.40 25.72
C PRO A 426 -9.82 -25.33 26.90
N VAL A 427 -10.84 -26.19 26.77
CA VAL A 427 -11.28 -27.09 27.85
C VAL A 427 -10.42 -28.35 27.93
N LYS A 428 -10.04 -28.94 26.79
CA LYS A 428 -9.40 -30.27 26.74
C LYS A 428 -7.91 -30.23 26.42
N GLY A 429 -7.36 -29.09 26.01
CA GLY A 429 -5.98 -28.96 25.51
C GLY A 429 -5.70 -29.67 24.17
N HIS A 430 -6.61 -30.52 23.68
CA HIS A 430 -6.41 -31.24 22.41
C HIS A 430 -6.47 -30.31 21.18
N PHE A 431 -5.61 -30.61 20.21
CA PHE A 431 -5.57 -29.92 18.93
C PHE A 431 -6.85 -30.15 18.11
N ARG A 432 -7.47 -29.07 17.64
CA ARG A 432 -8.70 -29.07 16.83
C ARG A 432 -8.38 -29.37 15.37
N ALA A 433 -7.98 -30.62 15.08
CA ALA A 433 -7.55 -31.03 13.74
C ALA A 433 -8.60 -30.75 12.65
N VAL A 434 -9.88 -31.02 12.92
CA VAL A 434 -10.97 -30.85 11.94
C VAL A 434 -11.15 -29.38 11.52
N PRO A 435 -11.33 -28.40 12.43
CA PRO A 435 -11.33 -26.99 12.07
C PRO A 435 -10.09 -26.50 11.32
N VAL A 436 -8.90 -26.94 11.73
CA VAL A 436 -7.64 -26.52 11.09
C VAL A 436 -7.58 -27.04 9.66
N LEU A 437 -7.92 -28.31 9.44
CA LEU A 437 -8.03 -28.90 8.11
C LEU A 437 -9.08 -28.17 7.27
N LEU A 438 -10.27 -27.96 7.83
CA LEU A 438 -11.39 -27.38 7.09
C LEU A 438 -11.14 -25.93 6.69
N VAL A 439 -10.53 -25.12 7.54
CA VAL A 439 -10.37 -23.67 7.28
C VAL A 439 -8.98 -23.34 6.77
N VAL A 440 -7.93 -23.72 7.50
CA VAL A 440 -6.56 -23.28 7.20
C VAL A 440 -6.02 -24.02 5.98
N VAL A 441 -6.12 -25.35 5.96
CA VAL A 441 -5.63 -26.15 4.83
C VAL A 441 -6.43 -25.85 3.57
N SER A 442 -7.76 -25.74 3.65
CA SER A 442 -8.59 -25.35 2.50
C SER A 442 -8.21 -23.99 1.91
N ARG A 443 -7.85 -23.00 2.73
CA ARG A 443 -7.36 -21.69 2.23
C ARG A 443 -6.04 -21.82 1.50
N LEU A 444 -5.10 -22.59 2.06
CA LEU A 444 -3.81 -22.84 1.40
C LEU A 444 -3.98 -23.59 0.07
N LEU A 445 -4.88 -24.59 0.04
CA LEU A 445 -5.23 -25.31 -1.18
C LEU A 445 -5.93 -24.40 -2.20
N LEU A 446 -6.79 -23.49 -1.77
CA LEU A 446 -7.44 -22.52 -2.65
C LEU A 446 -6.42 -21.57 -3.30
N VAL A 447 -5.44 -21.09 -2.53
CA VAL A 447 -4.34 -20.26 -3.04
C VAL A 447 -3.47 -21.06 -4.03
N ALA A 448 -3.11 -22.30 -3.69
CA ALA A 448 -2.33 -23.16 -4.58
C ALA A 448 -3.10 -23.49 -5.88
N PHE A 449 -4.41 -23.73 -5.77
CA PHE A 449 -5.31 -23.90 -6.91
C PHE A 449 -5.31 -22.66 -7.80
N LEU A 450 -5.42 -21.45 -7.23
CA LEU A 450 -5.38 -20.22 -8.01
C LEU A 450 -4.07 -20.07 -8.79
N TYR A 451 -2.91 -20.37 -8.20
CA TYR A 451 -1.64 -20.33 -8.94
C TYR A 451 -1.61 -21.31 -10.12
N ALA A 452 -2.21 -22.50 -9.96
CA ALA A 452 -2.27 -23.51 -11.00
C ALA A 452 -3.41 -23.29 -12.02
N LEU A 453 -4.42 -22.47 -11.69
CA LEU A 453 -5.65 -22.31 -12.49
C LEU A 453 -5.37 -21.93 -13.95
N SER A 454 -4.40 -21.05 -14.17
CA SER A 454 -4.03 -20.60 -15.52
C SER A 454 -3.50 -21.73 -16.42
N GLN A 455 -3.09 -22.88 -15.87
CA GLN A 455 -2.67 -24.05 -16.66
C GLN A 455 -3.85 -24.86 -17.20
N PHE A 456 -5.05 -24.66 -16.66
CA PHE A 456 -6.25 -25.42 -17.03
C PHE A 456 -7.28 -24.56 -17.77
N VAL A 457 -7.31 -23.26 -17.49
CA VAL A 457 -8.30 -22.33 -18.02
C VAL A 457 -7.61 -21.05 -18.44
N ILE A 458 -7.79 -20.70 -19.71
CA ILE A 458 -7.22 -19.49 -20.33
C ILE A 458 -8.28 -18.56 -20.90
N ASP A 459 -9.49 -19.09 -21.15
CA ASP A 459 -10.59 -18.32 -21.70
C ASP A 459 -11.06 -17.27 -20.69
N PRO A 460 -11.15 -15.97 -21.08
CA PRO A 460 -11.37 -14.88 -20.14
C PRO A 460 -12.61 -15.05 -19.25
N GLU A 461 -13.73 -15.47 -19.84
CA GLU A 461 -14.98 -15.77 -19.14
C GLU A 461 -14.80 -16.79 -18.00
N TYR A 462 -14.18 -17.92 -18.30
CA TYR A 462 -14.00 -19.00 -17.33
C TYR A 462 -12.95 -18.65 -16.28
N VAL A 463 -11.91 -17.89 -16.65
CA VAL A 463 -10.91 -17.38 -15.70
C VAL A 463 -11.57 -16.45 -14.68
N VAL A 464 -12.36 -15.49 -15.14
CA VAL A 464 -13.04 -14.52 -14.28
C VAL A 464 -14.12 -15.17 -13.42
N LEU A 465 -14.94 -16.05 -13.99
CA LEU A 465 -15.96 -16.78 -13.25
C LEU A 465 -15.33 -17.63 -12.14
N THR A 466 -14.29 -18.40 -12.47
CA THR A 466 -13.58 -19.22 -11.49
C THR A 466 -12.92 -18.35 -10.42
N GLY A 467 -12.30 -17.23 -10.83
CA GLY A 467 -11.77 -16.22 -9.92
C GLY A 467 -12.81 -15.73 -8.92
N LEU A 468 -14.01 -15.33 -9.38
CA LEU A 468 -15.11 -14.92 -8.51
C LEU A 468 -15.53 -16.04 -7.55
N CYS A 469 -15.67 -17.28 -8.04
CA CYS A 469 -15.98 -18.43 -7.18
C CYS A 469 -14.93 -18.61 -6.08
N THR A 470 -13.64 -18.42 -6.36
CA THR A 470 -12.60 -18.48 -5.33
C THR A 470 -12.70 -17.35 -4.32
N ILE A 471 -13.09 -16.13 -4.73
CA ILE A 471 -13.30 -15.00 -3.81
C ILE A 471 -14.48 -15.29 -2.89
N ILE A 472 -15.60 -15.77 -3.43
CA ILE A 472 -16.78 -16.17 -2.64
C ILE A 472 -16.39 -17.28 -1.64
N LEU A 473 -15.66 -18.30 -2.09
CA LEU A 473 -15.20 -19.38 -1.22
C LEU A 473 -14.27 -18.84 -0.13
N GLN A 474 -13.37 -17.91 -0.43
CA GLN A 474 -12.49 -17.26 0.54
C GLN A 474 -13.29 -16.45 1.59
N VAL A 475 -14.36 -15.76 1.19
CA VAL A 475 -15.29 -15.08 2.11
C VAL A 475 -15.95 -16.10 3.05
N CYS A 476 -16.48 -17.20 2.50
CA CYS A 476 -17.11 -18.27 3.26
C CYS A 476 -16.12 -18.91 4.26
N LEU A 477 -14.91 -19.25 3.82
CA LEU A 477 -13.86 -19.83 4.67
C LEU A 477 -13.47 -18.89 5.82
N ARG A 478 -13.44 -17.57 5.59
CA ARG A 478 -13.17 -16.58 6.64
C ARG A 478 -14.32 -16.47 7.64
N PHE A 479 -15.57 -16.52 7.17
CA PHE A 479 -16.74 -16.55 8.04
C PHE A 479 -16.74 -17.82 8.91
N MET A 480 -16.51 -18.98 8.32
CA MET A 480 -16.36 -20.26 9.02
C MET A 480 -15.20 -20.20 10.03
N GLY A 481 -14.08 -19.58 9.66
CA GLY A 481 -12.95 -19.36 10.56
C GLY A 481 -13.32 -18.62 11.85
N LYS A 482 -14.17 -17.60 11.77
CA LYS A 482 -14.66 -16.88 12.96
C LYS A 482 -15.53 -17.77 13.86
N HIS A 483 -16.34 -18.64 13.27
CA HIS A 483 -17.17 -19.59 14.03
C HIS A 483 -16.35 -20.71 14.70
N PHE A 484 -15.40 -21.31 13.97
CA PHE A 484 -14.60 -22.41 14.50
C PHE A 484 -13.48 -21.97 15.46
N PHE A 485 -12.98 -20.75 15.29
CA PHE A 485 -11.93 -20.15 16.10
C PHE A 485 -12.42 -18.83 16.73
N PRO A 486 -13.35 -18.90 17.71
CA PRO A 486 -13.84 -17.72 18.39
C PRO A 486 -12.70 -16.95 19.07
N SER A 487 -12.87 -15.63 19.20
CA SER A 487 -11.86 -14.78 19.85
C SER A 487 -11.67 -15.21 21.30
N LEU A 488 -10.41 -15.31 21.74
CA LEU A 488 -10.06 -15.60 23.14
C LEU A 488 -10.65 -14.57 24.11
N ALA A 489 -10.81 -13.32 23.69
CA ALA A 489 -11.47 -12.28 24.50
C ALA A 489 -12.91 -12.67 24.89
N ILE A 490 -13.65 -13.38 24.03
CA ILE A 490 -15.00 -13.84 24.36
C ILE A 490 -14.92 -14.93 25.45
N LEU A 491 -13.93 -15.83 25.34
CA LEU A 491 -13.71 -16.88 26.34
C LEU A 491 -13.23 -16.30 27.67
N GLU A 492 -12.40 -15.26 27.63
CA GLU A 492 -11.93 -14.56 28.82
C GLU A 492 -13.03 -13.72 29.46
N MET A 493 -13.91 -13.08 28.68
CA MET A 493 -15.08 -12.37 29.22
C MET A 493 -16.09 -13.35 29.85
N GLU A 494 -16.35 -14.49 29.19
CA GLU A 494 -17.23 -15.54 29.72
C GLU A 494 -16.63 -16.18 30.99
N LYS A 495 -15.29 -16.30 31.04
CA LYS A 495 -14.57 -16.76 32.23
C LYS A 495 -14.51 -15.68 33.32
N SER A 496 -14.35 -14.40 32.97
CA SER A 496 -14.29 -13.29 33.93
C SER A 496 -15.66 -13.00 34.52
N GLU A 497 -16.75 -13.10 33.77
CA GLU A 497 -18.10 -13.07 34.38
C GLU A 497 -18.29 -14.20 35.40
N PHE A 498 -17.55 -15.30 35.25
CA PHE A 498 -17.55 -16.41 36.19
C PHE A 498 -16.55 -16.23 37.35
N GLU A 499 -15.42 -15.53 37.12
CA GLU A 499 -14.31 -15.35 38.06
C GLU A 499 -14.26 -13.98 38.75
N HIS A 500 -15.12 -13.02 38.39
CA HIS A 500 -15.23 -11.71 39.08
C HIS A 500 -15.81 -11.80 40.50
N HIS A 501 -15.68 -12.97 41.13
CA HIS A 501 -15.76 -13.12 42.57
C HIS A 501 -14.40 -13.23 43.27
N ASN A 502 -13.27 -13.38 42.59
CA ASN A 502 -11.95 -13.37 43.23
C ASN A 502 -10.84 -12.87 42.28
N GLU A 503 -10.34 -11.67 42.55
CA GLU A 503 -8.90 -11.32 42.60
C GLU A 503 -7.95 -11.82 41.48
N ILE A 504 -7.34 -10.86 40.75
CA ILE A 504 -5.87 -10.58 40.73
C ILE A 504 -5.47 -9.78 39.47
N GLU A 505 -4.76 -8.68 39.74
CA GLU A 505 -3.94 -7.89 38.82
C GLU A 505 -2.63 -8.63 38.50
N GLU A 506 -2.43 -9.13 37.26
CA GLU A 506 -1.08 -9.51 36.79
C GLU A 506 -0.82 -9.14 35.32
N GLU A 507 0.27 -8.37 35.14
CA GLU A 507 1.23 -8.36 34.03
C GLU A 507 0.71 -8.25 32.58
N LYS A 508 -0.21 -7.31 32.34
CA LYS A 508 -0.34 -6.72 31.00
C LYS A 508 0.92 -5.91 30.72
N TRP A 509 1.51 -6.05 29.52
CA TRP A 509 2.47 -5.06 29.02
C TRP A 509 1.90 -3.67 29.32
N PRO A 510 2.63 -2.77 30.01
CA PRO A 510 2.07 -1.51 30.48
C PRO A 510 1.40 -0.86 29.30
N ASN A 511 0.06 -0.83 29.37
CA ASN A 511 -0.75 -0.50 28.23
C ASN A 511 -0.23 0.85 27.78
N VAL A 512 0.15 0.96 26.51
CA VAL A 512 0.99 2.05 26.04
C VAL A 512 0.27 3.41 26.15
N THR A 513 -1.01 3.37 26.52
CA THR A 513 -1.85 4.49 26.93
C THR A 513 -2.79 4.13 28.09
N GLU A 514 -2.36 3.38 29.11
CA GLU A 514 -3.07 3.57 30.37
C GLU A 514 -2.91 5.05 30.71
N PRO A 515 -4.02 5.83 30.72
CA PRO A 515 -3.92 7.25 30.98
C PRO A 515 -3.17 7.37 32.29
N ARG A 516 -2.10 8.17 32.30
CA ARG A 516 -1.49 8.59 33.56
C ARG A 516 -2.67 9.06 34.39
N SER A 517 -2.99 8.34 35.48
CA SER A 517 -4.11 8.71 36.34
C SER A 517 -3.90 10.18 36.62
N ILE A 518 -4.78 11.01 36.04
CA ILE A 518 -4.72 12.45 36.28
C ILE A 518 -4.89 12.51 37.79
N PRO A 519 -3.87 12.95 38.57
CA PRO A 519 -4.08 13.11 39.99
C PRO A 519 -5.36 13.92 40.09
N GLN A 520 -6.38 13.37 40.75
CA GLN A 520 -7.59 14.13 41.04
C GLN A 520 -7.07 15.39 41.70
N VAL A 521 -7.06 16.49 40.94
CA VAL A 521 -6.81 17.80 41.51
C VAL A 521 -8.06 17.99 42.33
N ASP A 522 -7.94 17.75 43.63
CA ASP A 522 -8.99 18.03 44.60
C ASP A 522 -9.49 19.42 44.26
N ALA A 523 -10.71 19.49 43.72
CA ALA A 523 -11.33 20.76 43.43
C ALA A 523 -11.29 21.53 44.74
N PRO A 524 -10.72 22.76 44.79
CA PRO A 524 -10.74 23.54 46.01
C PRO A 524 -12.19 23.62 46.46
N GLU A 525 -12.46 23.12 47.67
CA GLU A 525 -13.78 23.23 48.30
C GLU A 525 -14.23 24.68 48.15
N ALA A 526 -15.22 24.89 47.31
CA ALA A 526 -15.87 26.17 47.20
C ALA A 526 -16.54 26.40 48.56
N GLN A 527 -15.87 27.17 49.43
CA GLN A 527 -16.48 27.75 50.60
C GLN A 527 -17.59 28.68 50.11
N VAL A 528 -18.82 28.15 50.15
CA VAL A 528 -20.04 28.93 49.98
C VAL A 528 -20.20 29.75 51.26
N GLU A 529 -19.60 30.93 51.29
CA GLU A 529 -20.01 32.01 52.20
C GLU A 529 -21.10 32.85 51.51
N ALA A 530 -22.35 32.58 51.92
CA ALA A 530 -23.47 33.50 52.20
C ALA A 530 -24.83 32.82 51.97
#